data_AF-A0A447JGG3-F1
#
_entry.id   AF-A0A447JGG3-F1
#
_cell.length_a   1.000
_cell.length_b   1.000
_cell.length_c   1.000
_cell.angle_alpha   90.00
_cell.angle_beta   90.00
_cell.angle_gamma   90.00
#
_symmetry.space_group_name_H-M   'P 1'
#
loop_
_entity.id
_entity.type
_entity.pdbx_description
1 polymer ?
#
loop_
_entity_poly.entity_id
_entity_poly.type
_entity_poly.pdbx_seq_one_letter_code
_entity_poly.pdbx_strand_id
1 'polypeptide(L)' 'MKEITVTEPAFVTRFSCSGSACRDHCCKGWKITLDKTTVKKYLASKDATIRTIAQGPYYPAEKEQQPLGRN' A
#
# COMPACT_ATOMS: atom_id res chain seq x y z
N MET A 1 23.21 -29.96 6.02
CA MET A 1 22.24 -28.85 6.00
C MET A 1 22.99 -27.60 6.44
N LYS A 2 23.00 -26.53 5.63
CA LYS A 2 23.67 -25.27 6.02
C LYS A 2 22.75 -24.51 6.98
N GLU A 3 23.26 -24.19 8.15
CA GLU A 3 22.60 -23.34 9.13
C GLU A 3 22.61 -21.89 8.61
N ILE A 4 21.44 -21.26 8.57
CA ILE A 4 21.30 -19.84 8.20
C ILE A 4 21.14 -19.06 9.51
N THR A 5 22.13 -18.25 9.85
CA THR A 5 22.05 -17.32 10.97
C THR A 5 21.43 -16.01 10.51
N VAL A 6 20.17 -15.77 10.90
CA VAL A 6 19.48 -14.50 10.61
C VAL A 6 19.89 -13.46 11.64
N THR A 7 20.55 -12.40 11.20
CA THR A 7 20.93 -11.27 12.05
C THR A 7 19.94 -10.14 11.83
N GLU A 8 19.10 -9.86 12.84
CA GLU A 8 18.07 -8.82 12.77
C GLU A 8 18.42 -7.63 13.69
N PRO A 9 18.23 -6.37 13.26
CA PRO A 9 18.37 -5.21 14.13
C PRO A 9 17.34 -5.20 15.27
N ALA A 10 17.76 -4.79 16.47
CA ALA A 10 16.92 -4.75 17.68
C ALA A 10 15.71 -3.78 17.63
N PHE A 11 15.55 -3.01 16.55
CA PHE A 11 14.39 -2.14 16.36
C PHE A 11 13.25 -2.83 15.59
N VAL A 12 13.53 -3.90 14.85
CA VAL A 12 12.54 -4.57 13.99
C VAL A 12 11.40 -5.15 14.82
N THR A 13 11.70 -5.75 15.98
CA THR A 13 10.69 -6.26 16.93
C THR A 13 9.78 -5.19 17.53
N ARG A 14 10.18 -3.92 17.46
CA ARG A 14 9.41 -2.76 17.96
C ARG A 14 8.90 -1.86 16.85
N PHE A 15 9.13 -2.25 15.59
CA PHE A 15 8.72 -1.46 14.44
C PHE A 15 7.19 -1.47 14.29
N SER A 16 6.61 -0.29 14.08
CA SER A 16 5.19 -0.11 13.77
C SER A 16 5.04 1.05 12.77
N CYS A 17 4.24 0.85 11.73
CA CYS A 17 3.97 1.90 10.74
C CYS A 17 3.02 2.94 11.32
N SER A 18 3.49 4.19 11.44
CA SER A 18 2.68 5.35 11.84
C SER A 18 2.17 6.19 10.66
N GLY A 19 2.27 5.66 9.43
CA GLY A 19 1.82 6.34 8.23
C GLY A 19 2.61 7.62 7.92
N SER A 20 1.94 8.77 7.89
CA SER A 20 2.54 10.06 7.55
C SER A 20 3.57 10.55 8.58
N ALA A 21 3.46 10.11 9.83
CA ALA A 21 4.40 10.43 10.90
C ALA A 21 5.62 9.48 10.93
N CYS A 22 5.75 8.58 9.95
CA CYS A 22 6.83 7.60 9.95
C CYS A 22 8.17 8.28 9.66
N ARG A 23 9.08 8.17 10.63
CA ARG A 23 10.43 8.80 10.58
C ARG A 23 11.32 8.16 9.53
N ASP A 24 11.19 6.85 9.39
CA ASP A 24 11.97 6.03 8.49
C ASP A 24 11.06 5.61 7.33
N HIS A 25 11.53 5.79 6.09
CA HIS A 25 10.75 5.61 4.86
C HIS A 25 10.33 4.15 4.55
N CYS A 26 9.99 3.35 5.56
CA CYS A 26 9.58 1.93 5.53
C CYS A 26 8.60 1.58 4.41
N CYS A 27 7.70 2.52 4.17
CA CYS A 27 6.46 2.32 3.48
C CYS A 27 6.39 3.22 2.23
N LYS A 28 7.41 4.08 2.05
CA LYS A 28 7.52 5.06 0.96
C LYS A 28 7.77 4.41 -0.41
N GLY A 29 8.03 3.10 -0.45
CA GLY A 29 8.19 2.32 -1.68
C GLY A 29 7.09 1.27 -1.89
N TRP A 30 6.11 1.17 -1.00
CA TRP A 30 5.05 0.17 -1.13
C TRP A 30 3.99 0.69 -2.10
N LYS A 31 3.81 -0.01 -3.22
CA LYS A 31 2.65 0.21 -4.08
C LYS A 31 1.43 -0.42 -3.42
N ILE A 32 0.62 0.39 -2.75
CA ILE A 32 -0.66 -0.05 -2.18
C ILE A 32 -1.69 0.00 -3.31
N THR A 33 -2.07 -1.15 -3.85
CA THR A 33 -3.13 -1.27 -4.84
C THR A 33 -4.47 -1.49 -4.16
N LEU A 34 -5.50 -0.77 -4.62
CA LEU A 34 -6.89 -0.98 -4.20
C LEU A 34 -7.65 -1.58 -5.37
N ASP A 35 -8.50 -2.56 -5.08
CA ASP A 35 -9.41 -3.10 -6.08
C ASP A 35 -10.52 -2.09 -6.43
N LYS A 36 -11.12 -2.27 -7.60
CA LYS A 36 -12.17 -1.39 -8.13
C LYS A 36 -13.38 -1.26 -7.19
N THR A 37 -13.72 -2.32 -6.45
CA THR A 37 -14.89 -2.29 -5.55
C THR A 37 -14.62 -1.44 -4.32
N THR A 38 -13.40 -1.53 -3.78
CA THR A 38 -12.94 -0.73 -2.65
C THR A 38 -12.85 0.75 -3.01
N VAL A 39 -12.31 1.08 -4.19
CA VAL A 39 -12.30 2.47 -4.68
C VAL A 39 -13.71 3.05 -4.80
N LYS A 40 -14.66 2.30 -5.37
CA LYS A 40 -16.07 2.73 -5.46
C LYS A 40 -16.69 2.99 -4.09
N LYS A 41 -16.39 2.15 -3.08
CA LYS A 41 -16.86 2.37 -1.71
C LYS A 41 -16.31 3.67 -1.12
N TYR A 42 -15.04 3.98 -1.35
CA TYR A 42 -14.44 5.23 -0.87
C TYR A 42 -15.00 6.46 -1.58
N LEU A 43 -15.25 6.38 -2.88
CA LEU A 43 -15.92 7.45 -3.64
C LEU A 43 -17.37 7.69 -3.17
N ALA A 44 -18.06 6.65 -2.72
CA ALA A 44 -19.42 6.72 -2.17
C ALA A 44 -19.47 6.91 -0.64
N SER A 45 -18.32 7.14 0.01
CA SER A 45 -18.26 7.29 1.47
C SER A 45 -19.10 8.47 1.95
N LYS A 46 -19.77 8.31 3.10
CA LYS A 46 -20.46 9.40 3.80
C LYS A 46 -19.49 10.42 4.36
N ASP A 47 -18.24 10.01 4.61
CA ASP A 47 -17.18 10.89 5.05
C ASP A 47 -16.63 11.69 3.87
N ALA A 48 -16.77 13.02 3.94
CA ALA A 48 -16.32 13.92 2.90
C ALA A 48 -14.80 13.85 2.68
N THR A 49 -14.02 13.68 3.75
CA THR A 49 -12.55 13.59 3.69
C THR A 49 -12.13 12.37 2.89
N ILE A 50 -12.72 11.21 3.20
CA ILE A 50 -12.44 9.95 2.49
C ILE A 50 -12.80 10.09 1.01
N ARG A 51 -13.97 10.66 0.71
CA ARG A 51 -14.44 10.85 -0.67
C ARG A 51 -13.52 11.80 -1.45
N THR A 52 -13.09 12.91 -0.85
CA THR A 52 -12.17 13.86 -1.49
C THR A 52 -10.80 13.24 -1.75
N ILE A 53 -10.25 12.46 -0.81
CA ILE A 53 -8.97 11.75 -1.01
C ILE A 53 -9.09 10.71 -2.13
N ALA A 54 -10.20 9.96 -2.18
CA ALA A 54 -10.43 8.93 -3.18
C ALA A 54 -10.62 9.49 -4.61
N GLN A 55 -11.06 10.74 -4.75
CA GLN A 55 -11.16 11.44 -6.04
C GLN A 55 -9.80 11.96 -6.56
N GLY A 56 -8.77 11.99 -5.71
CA GLY A 56 -7.45 12.51 -6.05
C GLY A 56 -6.66 11.61 -7.02
N PRO A 57 -5.59 12.14 -7.64
CA PRO A 57 -4.78 11.42 -8.63
C PRO A 57 -3.97 10.24 -8.04
N TYR A 58 -3.99 10.06 -6.72
CA TYR A 58 -3.20 9.06 -6.00
C TYR A 58 -3.74 7.62 -6.16
N TYR A 59 -4.98 7.44 -6.63
CA TYR A 59 -5.57 6.12 -6.86
C TYR A 59 -5.92 5.93 -8.34
N PRO A 60 -4.98 5.42 -9.16
CA PRO A 60 -5.32 5.05 -10.53
C PRO A 60 -6.32 3.89 -10.48
N ALA A 61 -7.55 4.14 -10.96
CA ALA A 61 -8.47 3.05 -11.30
C ALA A 61 -7.74 2.13 -12.27
N GLU A 62 -7.48 0.88 -11.88
CA GLU A 62 -6.79 -0.11 -12.72
C GLU A 62 -7.44 -0.16 -14.11
N LYS A 63 -6.77 0.46 -15.09
CA LYS A 63 -6.99 0.14 -16.49
C LYS A 63 -6.40 -1.24 -16.69
N GLU A 64 -7.32 -2.20 -16.71
CA GLU A 64 -7.19 -3.57 -17.22
C GLU A 64 -5.78 -3.94 -17.68
N GLN A 65 -5.06 -4.65 -16.82
CA GLN A 65 -3.77 -5.24 -17.15
C GLN A 65 -4.00 -6.22 -18.32
N GLN A 66 -3.52 -5.86 -19.52
CA GLN A 66 -3.47 -6.75 -20.68
C GLN A 66 -2.75 -8.05 -20.30
N PRO A 67 -3.21 -9.23 -20.78
CA PRO A 67 -2.68 -10.51 -20.35
C PRO A 67 -1.20 -10.59 -20.70
N LEU A 68 -0.36 -10.79 -19.69
CA LEU A 68 1.07 -11.03 -19.85
C LEU A 68 1.22 -12.32 -20.66
N GLY A 69 1.62 -12.16 -21.93
CA GLY A 69 1.94 -13.26 -22.82
C GLY A 69 2.99 -14.17 -22.20
N ARG A 70 2.69 -15.47 -22.22
CA ARG A 70 3.66 -16.54 -21.94
C ARG A 70 4.69 -16.55 -23.07
N ASN A 71 5.97 -16.47 -22.72
CA ASN A 71 7.06 -17.06 -23.50
C ASN A 71 7.78 -18.04 -22.59
#